data_AF-A0A3A0CE29-F1
#
_entry.id   AF-A0A3A0CE29-F1
#
_cell.length_a   1.000
_cell.length_b   1.000
_cell.length_c   1.000
_cell.angle_alpha   90.00
_cell.angle_beta   90.00
_cell.angle_gamma   90.00
#
_symmetry.space_group_name_H-M   'P 1'
#
loop_
_entity.id
_entity.type
_entity.pdbx_description
1 polymer ?
#
loop_
_entity_poly.entity_id
_entity_poly.type
_entity_poly.pdbx_seq_one_letter_code
_entity_poly.pdbx_strand_id
1 'polypeptide(L)'
;MVPKYSDRIASPKGASVMRAVLSRVLLVCAAVAGAGAGVSAEEPFFDGSFDEACRLAKEKNKVVMIDFYTTWCGPCRMLDRYTWPDAKVKEWLKANTVPMKLDAERNRELAWRYKVRSYPTMVFLKPDGVEISRTVGFQQPTPFLMNAARIIAPQTPVAAAPAAARPGEVPPLNMLDRMKRGRELMAAGKNAEALSEWLWCFDHGEKEGPGLTRIRLSTVPTEIAGLGKSYPPALEELRKRRDVAEKTLLAAKGPNEPGATTNLTLTAKELASLNRALGDADRSIAVLEALSERGDLGRALQQAMFSDLLDLLLRSRRYQEIVLLAGDVFTIIDERIARCEENDKRESKLDQRARQNLALYLRQQVVADAGKLYEALLGAGRLNEADTLAERVLKFDSSPTAFVVLVEHAKRAKAFDSAKALIDRAQDTLTQGEASMVRKAGAGLPQS
;
A
#
# COMPACT_ATOMS: atom_id res chain seq x y z
N MET A 1 -11.22 72.73 27.63
CA MET A 1 -10.88 72.51 26.21
C MET A 1 -9.36 72.65 26.06
N VAL A 2 -8.77 72.18 24.96
CA VAL A 2 -7.36 72.42 24.62
C VAL A 2 -6.36 71.57 25.48
N PRO A 3 -5.06 71.49 25.12
CA PRO A 3 -4.32 70.23 24.92
C PRO A 3 -3.23 70.01 25.99
N LYS A 4 -2.53 68.87 25.97
CA LYS A 4 -1.19 68.75 26.59
C LYS A 4 -0.15 68.77 25.48
N TYR A 5 0.46 69.94 25.33
CA TYR A 5 1.58 70.26 24.46
C TYR A 5 2.81 70.51 25.33
N SER A 6 3.98 70.44 24.70
CA SER A 6 5.32 70.80 25.18
C SER A 6 6.17 69.58 25.63
N ASP A 7 7.38 69.33 25.12
CA ASP A 7 8.27 70.21 24.36
C ASP A 7 9.13 69.47 23.33
N ARG A 8 9.39 70.21 22.26
CA ARG A 8 10.27 69.91 21.14
C ARG A 8 11.59 70.67 21.33
N ILE A 9 12.67 69.96 21.02
CA ILE A 9 13.84 70.43 20.25
C ILE A 9 14.99 71.15 20.98
N ALA A 10 16.16 70.57 20.72
CA ALA A 10 17.50 71.14 20.50
C ALA A 10 18.55 71.12 21.64
N SER A 11 19.57 70.29 21.34
CA SER A 11 20.99 70.21 21.74
C SER A 11 21.64 71.39 22.47
N PRO A 12 22.74 71.17 23.25
CA PRO A 12 24.07 71.06 22.61
C PRO A 12 25.13 70.15 23.29
N LYS A 13 26.10 69.75 22.45
CA LYS A 13 27.54 69.42 22.61
C LYS A 13 28.20 69.23 24.01
N GLY A 14 28.98 68.14 24.10
CA GLY A 14 30.25 67.98 24.85
C GLY A 14 30.11 67.60 26.33
N ALA A 15 30.92 66.76 26.96
CA ALA A 15 32.05 65.92 26.59
C ALA A 15 32.27 64.88 27.73
N SER A 16 33.07 63.84 27.45
CA SER A 16 33.89 63.07 28.41
C SER A 16 33.29 61.90 29.24
N VAL A 17 33.64 60.69 28.77
CA VAL A 17 34.19 59.53 29.52
C VAL A 17 33.33 58.85 30.60
N MET A 18 32.91 57.59 30.35
CA MET A 18 33.45 56.41 31.07
C MET A 18 32.91 55.08 30.50
N ARG A 19 33.85 54.27 29.99
CA ARG A 19 33.95 52.80 30.05
C ARG A 19 32.69 51.90 29.90
N ALA A 20 32.72 51.18 28.78
CA ALA A 20 32.80 49.72 28.69
C ALA A 20 31.53 48.93 28.31
N VAL A 21 31.74 48.13 27.25
CA VAL A 21 31.03 46.92 26.81
C VAL A 21 29.73 47.09 26.02
N LEU A 22 29.87 47.44 24.74
CA LEU A 22 28.93 47.07 23.66
C LEU A 22 29.70 47.08 22.33
N SER A 23 29.98 45.89 21.78
CA SER A 23 30.37 45.75 20.37
C SER A 23 29.96 44.37 19.88
N ARG A 24 28.83 44.33 19.16
CA ARG A 24 28.55 43.55 17.94
C ARG A 24 27.05 43.51 17.65
N VAL A 25 26.50 44.65 17.24
CA VAL A 25 25.31 44.71 16.39
C VAL A 25 25.58 45.77 15.32
N LEU A 26 25.21 45.45 14.08
CA LEU A 26 25.25 46.24 12.85
C LEU A 26 26.62 46.39 12.16
N LEU A 27 26.90 45.44 11.27
CA LEU A 27 27.74 45.67 10.09
C LEU A 27 26.89 45.38 8.83
N VAL A 28 26.43 46.47 8.23
CA VAL A 28 26.31 46.73 6.79
C VAL A 28 25.37 45.81 5.98
N CYS A 29 24.14 46.31 5.79
CA CYS A 29 23.38 46.12 4.56
C CYS A 29 24.09 46.83 3.40
N ALA A 30 24.71 46.06 2.50
CA ALA A 30 25.06 46.51 1.16
C ALA A 30 24.81 45.36 0.17
N ALA A 31 23.76 45.55 -0.63
CA ALA A 31 23.49 44.97 -1.95
C ALA A 31 24.00 43.55 -2.27
N VAL A 32 23.10 42.58 -2.17
CA VAL A 32 23.00 41.50 -3.18
C VAL A 32 21.57 41.48 -3.70
N ALA A 33 21.28 42.34 -4.67
CA ALA A 33 20.29 42.03 -5.68
C ALA A 33 20.93 40.97 -6.59
N GLY A 34 20.58 39.71 -6.36
CA GLY A 34 21.15 38.59 -7.09
C GLY A 34 20.32 37.34 -6.84
N ALA A 35 19.44 37.06 -7.80
CA ALA A 35 18.73 35.79 -8.00
C ALA A 35 18.03 35.21 -6.77
N GLY A 36 16.75 35.57 -6.61
CA GLY A 36 15.74 34.59 -6.22
C GLY A 36 15.69 33.48 -7.28
N ALA A 37 16.69 32.61 -7.30
CA ALA A 37 16.55 31.30 -7.89
C ALA A 37 15.67 30.53 -6.91
N GLY A 38 14.40 30.32 -7.29
CA GLY A 38 13.69 29.16 -6.77
C GLY A 38 14.64 27.99 -6.89
N VAL A 39 14.92 27.34 -5.76
CA VAL A 39 15.70 26.10 -5.78
C VAL A 39 14.79 25.08 -6.46
N SER A 40 14.83 25.07 -7.79
CA SER A 40 14.46 23.89 -8.57
C SER A 40 15.47 22.85 -8.15
N ALA A 41 15.13 22.09 -7.12
CA ALA A 41 15.96 21.03 -6.60
C ALA A 41 16.11 20.01 -7.72
N GLU A 42 17.24 20.07 -8.44
CA GLU A 42 17.59 19.27 -9.61
C GLU A 42 17.06 17.84 -9.43
N GLU A 43 16.20 17.41 -10.35
CA GLU A 43 15.57 16.10 -10.28
C GLU A 43 16.66 15.03 -10.39
N PRO A 44 16.59 13.95 -9.61
CA PRO A 44 17.71 13.01 -9.50
C PRO A 44 17.94 12.18 -10.76
N PHE A 45 17.14 12.36 -11.81
CA PHE A 45 17.07 11.49 -12.97
C PHE A 45 18.08 11.88 -14.07
N PHE A 46 18.75 10.88 -14.60
CA PHE A 46 19.62 10.97 -15.75
C PHE A 46 18.82 11.27 -17.02
N ASP A 47 19.20 12.36 -17.69
CA ASP A 47 18.65 12.79 -18.98
C ASP A 47 19.54 12.28 -20.12
N GLY A 48 19.17 11.14 -20.68
CA GLY A 48 19.91 10.45 -21.75
C GLY A 48 19.18 9.18 -22.19
N SER A 49 19.75 8.47 -23.18
CA SER A 49 19.16 7.22 -23.67
C SER A 49 19.38 6.04 -22.70
N PHE A 50 18.57 5.00 -22.85
CA PHE A 50 18.70 3.77 -22.05
C PHE A 50 20.08 3.12 -22.21
N ASP A 51 20.62 3.07 -23.43
CA ASP A 51 21.94 2.50 -23.70
C ASP A 51 23.07 3.32 -23.08
N GLU A 52 22.94 4.65 -23.04
CA GLU A 52 23.88 5.52 -22.32
C GLU A 52 23.81 5.32 -20.82
N ALA A 53 22.60 5.16 -20.26
CA ALA A 53 22.43 4.86 -18.84
C ALA A 53 23.06 3.52 -18.46
N CYS A 54 22.89 2.48 -19.28
CA CYS A 54 23.55 1.19 -19.11
C CYS A 54 25.08 1.29 -19.18
N ARG A 55 25.62 2.04 -20.15
CA ARG A 55 27.06 2.28 -20.28
C ARG A 55 27.63 3.02 -19.08
N LEU A 56 26.94 4.07 -18.64
CA LEU A 56 27.32 4.87 -17.48
C LEU A 56 27.25 4.05 -16.18
N ALA A 57 26.23 3.20 -16.04
CA ALA A 57 26.10 2.29 -14.92
C ALA A 57 27.27 1.30 -14.86
N LYS A 58 27.72 0.79 -16.02
CA LYS A 58 28.90 -0.07 -16.12
C LYS A 58 30.18 0.65 -15.70
N GLU A 59 30.40 1.85 -16.23
CA GLU A 59 31.59 2.67 -15.93
C GLU A 59 31.67 3.04 -14.45
N LYS A 60 30.53 3.39 -13.84
CA LYS A 60 30.45 3.85 -12.45
C LYS A 60 30.20 2.75 -11.43
N ASN A 61 30.15 1.49 -11.87
CA ASN A 61 29.81 0.32 -11.04
C ASN A 61 28.49 0.50 -10.26
N LYS A 62 27.44 0.93 -10.96
CA LYS A 62 26.09 1.16 -10.44
C LYS A 62 25.09 0.28 -11.16
N VAL A 63 23.87 0.21 -10.64
CA VAL A 63 22.72 -0.37 -11.37
C VAL A 63 21.96 0.71 -12.13
N VAL A 64 21.18 0.36 -13.15
CA VAL A 64 20.20 1.28 -13.74
C VAL A 64 18.88 1.15 -12.98
N MET A 65 18.22 2.25 -12.65
CA MET A 65 16.85 2.24 -12.13
C MET A 65 15.95 3.00 -13.09
N ILE A 66 14.84 2.42 -13.53
CA ILE A 66 13.89 3.09 -14.42
C ILE A 66 12.55 3.23 -13.72
N ASP A 67 12.07 4.45 -13.50
CA ASP A 67 10.69 4.75 -13.13
C ASP A 67 9.83 4.85 -14.39
N PHE A 68 9.06 3.81 -14.68
CA PHE A 68 8.05 3.84 -15.73
C PHE A 68 6.78 4.51 -15.20
N TYR A 69 6.50 5.70 -15.73
CA TYR A 69 5.34 6.51 -15.34
C TYR A 69 4.44 6.83 -16.55
N THR A 70 3.29 7.43 -16.26
CA THR A 70 2.45 8.11 -17.26
C THR A 70 2.00 9.47 -16.71
N THR A 71 1.67 10.41 -17.59
CA THR A 71 1.31 11.80 -17.19
C THR A 71 0.02 11.87 -16.36
N TRP A 72 -0.93 10.98 -16.62
CA TRP A 72 -2.23 10.93 -15.97
C TRP A 72 -2.23 10.14 -14.65
N CYS A 73 -1.18 9.36 -14.37
CA CYS A 73 -1.07 8.49 -13.20
C CYS A 73 -0.98 9.24 -11.86
N GLY A 74 -2.00 9.08 -11.00
CA GLY A 74 -2.05 9.67 -9.66
C GLY A 74 -0.91 9.25 -8.73
N PRO A 75 -0.67 7.94 -8.53
CA PRO A 75 0.44 7.45 -7.71
C PRO A 75 1.84 7.88 -8.21
N CYS A 76 2.01 8.11 -9.51
CA CYS A 76 3.26 8.61 -10.08
C CYS A 76 3.55 10.04 -9.60
N ARG A 77 2.52 10.91 -9.62
CA ARG A 77 2.60 12.26 -9.05
C ARG A 77 2.88 12.25 -7.55
N MET A 78 2.49 11.18 -6.84
CA MET A 78 2.82 11.02 -5.42
C MET A 78 4.32 10.72 -5.23
N LEU A 79 4.95 9.88 -6.07
CA LEU A 79 6.40 9.68 -6.03
C LEU A 79 7.16 10.99 -6.31
N ASP A 80 6.72 11.75 -7.32
CA ASP A 80 7.28 13.06 -7.67
C ASP A 80 7.18 14.08 -6.53
N ARG A 81 6.10 14.00 -5.73
CA ARG A 81 5.86 14.92 -4.63
C ARG A 81 6.56 14.53 -3.33
N TYR A 82 6.60 13.23 -3.03
CA TYR A 82 6.97 12.76 -1.70
C TYR A 82 8.28 11.97 -1.66
N THR A 83 8.65 11.28 -2.75
CA THR A 83 9.74 10.31 -2.76
C THR A 83 10.99 10.83 -3.46
N TRP A 84 10.87 11.27 -4.71
CA TRP A 84 11.96 11.81 -5.50
C TRP A 84 12.59 13.11 -4.96
N PRO A 85 11.85 14.02 -4.28
CA PRO A 85 12.46 15.20 -3.69
C PRO A 85 13.15 14.93 -2.33
N ASP A 86 12.95 13.77 -1.69
CA ASP A 86 13.58 13.46 -0.40
C ASP A 86 15.11 13.36 -0.55
N ALA A 87 15.83 14.11 0.28
CA ALA A 87 17.30 14.23 0.18
C ALA A 87 18.02 12.88 0.31
N LYS A 88 17.54 11.98 1.20
CA LYS A 88 18.16 10.66 1.39
C LYS A 88 17.92 9.78 0.18
N VAL A 89 16.76 9.89 -0.46
CA VAL A 89 16.46 9.21 -1.73
C VAL A 89 17.39 9.70 -2.83
N LYS A 90 17.54 11.02 -3.00
CA LYS A 90 18.45 11.60 -4.00
C LYS A 90 19.90 11.16 -3.79
N GLU A 91 20.40 11.25 -2.57
CA GLU A 91 21.76 10.82 -2.22
C GLU A 91 21.98 9.35 -2.50
N TRP A 92 21.02 8.50 -2.09
CA TRP A 92 21.11 7.07 -2.30
C TRP A 92 21.05 6.70 -3.79
N LEU A 93 20.13 7.29 -4.56
CA LEU A 93 20.03 7.08 -6.00
C LEU A 93 21.32 7.51 -6.71
N LYS A 94 21.85 8.69 -6.35
CA LYS A 94 23.11 9.19 -6.89
C LYS A 94 24.28 8.28 -6.54
N ALA A 95 24.33 7.73 -5.34
CA ALA A 95 25.43 6.85 -4.92
C ALA A 95 25.39 5.48 -5.60
N ASN A 96 24.20 4.91 -5.80
CA ASN A 96 24.05 3.48 -6.11
C ASN A 96 23.49 3.18 -7.50
N THR A 97 22.86 4.15 -8.15
CA THR A 97 22.11 3.94 -9.39
C THR A 97 22.47 4.96 -10.46
N VAL A 98 22.12 4.64 -11.71
CA VAL A 98 21.82 5.59 -12.77
C VAL A 98 20.30 5.62 -12.90
N PRO A 99 19.61 6.55 -12.19
CA PRO A 99 18.16 6.59 -12.19
C PRO A 99 17.64 7.27 -13.47
N MET A 100 16.61 6.72 -14.07
CA MET A 100 15.91 7.26 -15.23
C MET A 100 14.42 7.31 -14.93
N LYS A 101 13.73 8.25 -15.57
CA LYS A 101 12.28 8.35 -15.52
C LYS A 101 11.75 8.39 -16.94
N LEU A 102 10.95 7.39 -17.30
CA LEU A 102 10.49 7.19 -18.68
C LEU A 102 8.97 7.16 -18.74
N ASP A 103 8.42 8.02 -19.60
CA ASP A 103 7.00 7.95 -19.96
C ASP A 103 6.78 6.67 -20.77
N ALA A 104 6.04 5.73 -20.20
CA ALA A 104 5.79 4.42 -20.80
C ALA A 104 4.94 4.50 -22.09
N GLU A 105 4.15 5.57 -22.28
CA GLU A 105 3.37 5.78 -23.50
C GLU A 105 4.26 6.24 -24.66
N ARG A 106 5.36 6.93 -24.36
CA ARG A 106 6.36 7.36 -25.34
C ARG A 106 7.45 6.32 -25.56
N ASN A 107 7.71 5.47 -24.57
CA ASN A 107 8.76 4.45 -24.58
C ASN A 107 8.18 3.02 -24.57
N ARG A 108 7.20 2.77 -25.46
CA ARG A 108 6.38 1.54 -25.46
C ARG A 108 7.19 0.27 -25.62
N GLU A 109 8.24 0.28 -26.45
CA GLU A 109 9.10 -0.89 -26.66
C GLU A 109 9.84 -1.30 -25.38
N LEU A 110 10.38 -0.33 -24.65
CA LEU A 110 11.10 -0.59 -23.40
C LEU A 110 10.13 -1.00 -22.28
N ALA A 111 8.96 -0.33 -22.19
CA ALA A 111 7.90 -0.71 -21.25
C ALA A 111 7.39 -2.14 -21.53
N TRP A 112 7.25 -2.53 -22.80
CA TRP A 112 6.89 -3.88 -23.22
C TRP A 112 7.99 -4.90 -22.87
N ARG A 113 9.26 -4.57 -23.18
CA ARG A 113 10.43 -5.40 -22.88
C ARG A 113 10.49 -5.78 -21.40
N TYR A 114 10.23 -4.82 -20.52
CA TYR A 114 10.20 -5.04 -19.06
C TYR A 114 8.81 -5.41 -18.52
N LYS A 115 7.83 -5.67 -19.40
CA LYS A 115 6.48 -6.14 -19.05
C LYS A 115 5.80 -5.24 -18.01
N VAL A 116 5.89 -3.92 -18.18
CA VAL A 116 5.24 -2.94 -17.31
C VAL A 116 3.72 -3.00 -17.52
N ARG A 117 2.95 -3.26 -16.46
CA ARG A 117 1.48 -3.47 -16.52
C ARG A 117 0.69 -2.52 -15.62
N SER A 118 1.37 -1.74 -14.79
CA SER A 118 0.78 -0.80 -13.83
C SER A 118 1.80 0.31 -13.54
N TYR A 119 1.32 1.50 -13.18
CA TYR A 119 2.16 2.67 -12.98
C TYR A 119 2.00 3.23 -11.56
N PRO A 120 3.07 3.75 -10.94
CA PRO A 120 4.47 3.66 -11.40
C PRO A 120 5.03 2.24 -11.23
N THR A 121 6.01 1.87 -12.03
CA THR A 121 6.83 0.67 -11.83
C THR A 121 8.30 1.05 -11.91
N MET A 122 9.03 0.88 -10.81
CA MET A 122 10.46 1.17 -10.75
C MET A 122 11.25 -0.13 -10.90
N VAL A 123 11.95 -0.29 -12.02
CA VAL A 123 12.70 -1.49 -12.39
C VAL A 123 14.19 -1.25 -12.15
N PHE A 124 14.87 -2.19 -11.50
CA PHE A 124 16.31 -2.14 -11.25
C PHE A 124 17.01 -3.15 -12.16
N LEU A 125 18.03 -2.70 -12.89
CA LEU A 125 18.70 -3.46 -13.93
C LEU A 125 20.21 -3.46 -13.68
N LYS A 126 20.85 -4.57 -14.03
CA LYS A 126 22.30 -4.61 -14.20
C LYS A 126 22.71 -3.73 -15.40
N PRO A 127 23.99 -3.32 -15.49
CA PRO A 127 24.47 -2.53 -16.63
C PRO A 127 24.31 -3.18 -18.00
N ASP A 128 24.15 -4.51 -18.07
CA ASP A 128 23.87 -5.26 -19.30
C ASP A 128 22.36 -5.26 -19.69
N GLY A 129 21.52 -4.57 -18.91
CA GLY A 129 20.07 -4.46 -19.15
C GLY A 129 19.25 -5.61 -18.56
N VAL A 130 19.88 -6.59 -17.89
CA VAL A 130 19.17 -7.69 -17.20
C VAL A 130 18.49 -7.16 -15.94
N GLU A 131 17.20 -7.47 -15.78
CA GLU A 131 16.45 -7.08 -14.60
C GLU A 131 16.90 -7.82 -13.33
N ILE A 132 17.16 -7.06 -12.27
CA ILE A 132 17.44 -7.57 -10.92
C ILE A 132 16.12 -7.80 -10.19
N SER A 133 15.31 -6.75 -10.09
CA SER A 133 13.98 -6.79 -9.47
C SER A 133 13.24 -5.49 -9.76
N ARG A 134 12.02 -5.36 -9.25
CA ARG A 134 11.20 -4.16 -9.38
C ARG A 134 10.40 -3.88 -8.12
N THR A 135 9.94 -2.65 -8.02
CA THR A 135 8.90 -2.24 -7.09
C THR A 135 7.77 -1.56 -7.87
N VAL A 136 6.54 -1.69 -7.39
CA VAL A 136 5.34 -1.25 -8.10
C VAL A 136 4.49 -0.39 -7.16
N GLY A 137 3.94 0.67 -7.71
CA GLY A 137 3.08 1.59 -6.99
C GLY A 137 3.86 2.65 -6.20
N PHE A 138 3.10 3.55 -5.59
CA PHE A 138 3.67 4.61 -4.75
C PHE A 138 4.29 4.03 -3.48
N GLN A 139 5.51 4.50 -3.15
CA GLN A 139 6.18 4.21 -1.90
C GLN A 139 6.76 5.51 -1.34
N GLN A 140 6.51 5.77 -0.06
CA GLN A 140 7.17 6.85 0.69
C GLN A 140 8.70 6.66 0.71
N PRO A 141 9.52 7.72 0.97
CA PRO A 141 10.98 7.68 0.94
C PRO A 141 11.62 6.49 1.68
N THR A 142 11.26 6.27 2.94
CA THR A 142 11.90 5.23 3.76
C THR A 142 11.59 3.80 3.25
N PRO A 143 10.32 3.42 3.01
CA PRO A 143 10.03 2.13 2.37
C PRO A 143 10.71 1.95 1.01
N PHE A 144 10.75 3.01 0.18
CA PHE A 144 11.45 2.96 -1.10
C PHE A 144 12.94 2.64 -0.91
N LEU A 145 13.63 3.37 -0.03
CA LEU A 145 15.05 3.16 0.28
C LEU A 145 15.32 1.75 0.81
N MET A 146 14.49 1.23 1.72
CA MET A 146 14.66 -0.13 2.25
C MET A 146 14.51 -1.18 1.15
N ASN A 147 13.51 -1.02 0.28
CA ASN A 147 13.28 -1.93 -0.84
C ASN A 147 14.41 -1.83 -1.87
N ALA A 148 14.79 -0.62 -2.27
CA ALA A 148 15.83 -0.36 -3.25
C ALA A 148 17.20 -0.89 -2.76
N ALA A 149 17.58 -0.62 -1.51
CA ALA A 149 18.79 -1.14 -0.88
C ALA A 149 18.82 -2.67 -0.86
N ARG A 150 17.70 -3.31 -0.52
CA ARG A 150 17.58 -4.78 -0.55
C ARG A 150 17.70 -5.34 -1.97
N ILE A 151 17.17 -4.65 -2.97
CA ILE A 151 17.21 -5.09 -4.37
C ILE A 151 18.64 -5.10 -4.90
N ILE A 152 19.45 -4.08 -4.56
CA ILE A 152 20.77 -3.88 -5.17
C ILE A 152 21.94 -4.32 -4.29
N ALA A 153 21.69 -4.67 -3.02
CA ALA A 153 22.73 -5.17 -2.13
C ALA A 153 23.46 -6.34 -2.81
N PRO A 154 24.82 -6.40 -2.74
CA PRO A 154 25.56 -7.55 -3.17
C PRO A 154 24.92 -8.76 -2.51
N GLN A 155 24.40 -9.68 -3.31
CA GLN A 155 24.01 -10.99 -2.82
C GLN A 155 25.30 -11.61 -2.34
N THR A 156 25.61 -11.47 -1.04
CA THR A 156 26.64 -12.28 -0.41
C THR A 156 26.30 -13.70 -0.82
N PRO A 157 27.22 -14.47 -1.43
CA PRO A 157 27.03 -15.89 -1.51
C PRO A 157 26.80 -16.31 -0.07
N VAL A 158 25.57 -16.68 0.26
CA VAL A 158 25.30 -17.42 1.48
C VAL A 158 26.30 -18.55 1.42
N ALA A 159 27.19 -18.61 2.42
CA ALA A 159 28.16 -19.67 2.58
C ALA A 159 27.50 -20.96 2.11
N ALA A 160 28.15 -21.64 1.15
CA ALA A 160 27.64 -22.79 0.43
C ALA A 160 26.62 -23.52 1.30
N ALA A 161 25.37 -23.55 0.81
CA ALA A 161 24.34 -24.40 1.41
C ALA A 161 25.02 -25.70 1.81
N PRO A 162 24.89 -26.16 3.07
CA PRO A 162 25.52 -27.40 3.49
C PRO A 162 25.18 -28.43 2.43
N ALA A 163 26.23 -29.12 1.97
CA ALA A 163 26.25 -30.00 0.81
C ALA A 163 24.91 -30.67 0.64
N ALA A 164 24.37 -30.55 -0.59
CA ALA A 164 23.12 -31.15 -1.05
C ALA A 164 22.63 -32.25 -0.11
N ALA A 165 21.63 -31.91 0.70
CA ALA A 165 20.83 -32.94 1.32
C ALA A 165 20.40 -33.88 0.19
N ARG A 166 20.61 -35.17 0.39
CA ARG A 166 20.16 -36.22 -0.53
C ARG A 166 18.70 -35.94 -0.87
N PRO A 167 18.24 -36.26 -2.10
CA PRO A 167 16.82 -36.14 -2.42
C PRO A 167 16.01 -36.88 -1.34
N GLY A 168 15.31 -36.12 -0.47
CA GLY A 168 14.55 -36.68 0.65
C GLY A 168 14.62 -35.93 1.99
N GLU A 169 15.64 -35.11 2.30
CA GLU A 169 15.71 -34.43 3.62
C GLU A 169 15.73 -32.91 3.50
N VAL A 170 14.60 -32.27 3.85
CA VAL A 170 14.52 -30.82 4.01
C VAL A 170 14.93 -30.46 5.43
N PRO A 171 15.91 -29.57 5.67
CA PRO A 171 16.26 -29.11 7.01
C PRO A 171 15.01 -28.59 7.74
N PRO A 172 14.93 -28.70 9.08
CA PRO A 172 13.79 -28.17 9.84
C PRO A 172 13.86 -26.64 9.86
N LEU A 173 13.44 -26.02 8.77
CA LEU A 173 13.28 -24.57 8.64
C LEU A 173 11.88 -24.17 9.09
N ASN A 174 11.80 -23.07 9.85
CA ASN A 174 10.53 -22.42 10.16
C ASN A 174 9.91 -21.83 8.88
N MET A 175 8.64 -21.41 8.95
CA MET A 175 7.91 -20.92 7.78
C MET A 175 8.60 -19.73 7.09
N LEU A 176 9.14 -18.77 7.84
CA LEU A 176 9.75 -17.56 7.26
C LEU A 176 11.04 -17.88 6.48
N ASP A 177 11.86 -18.79 7.01
CA ASP A 177 13.08 -19.25 6.34
C ASP A 177 12.76 -20.02 5.05
N ARG A 178 11.71 -20.84 5.07
CA ARG A 178 11.23 -21.54 3.87
C ARG A 178 10.67 -20.59 2.83
N MET A 179 9.91 -19.57 3.23
CA MET A 179 9.46 -18.52 2.31
C MET A 179 10.63 -17.78 1.67
N LYS A 180 11.66 -17.46 2.45
CA LYS A 180 12.89 -16.84 1.94
C LYS A 180 13.57 -17.74 0.91
N ARG A 181 13.79 -19.01 1.26
CA ARG A 181 14.38 -20.03 0.37
C ARG A 181 13.54 -20.23 -0.89
N GLY A 182 12.21 -20.27 -0.78
CA GLY A 182 11.29 -20.36 -1.91
C GLY A 182 11.50 -19.23 -2.90
N ARG A 183 11.65 -17.98 -2.43
CA ARG A 183 11.97 -16.82 -3.31
C ARG A 183 13.33 -16.94 -3.97
N GLU A 184 14.35 -17.38 -3.24
CA GLU A 184 15.69 -17.58 -3.78
C GLU A 184 15.71 -18.68 -4.86
N LEU A 185 14.98 -19.78 -4.64
CA LEU A 185 14.82 -20.86 -5.61
C LEU A 185 14.08 -20.41 -6.87
N MET A 186 13.01 -19.61 -6.73
CA MET A 186 12.31 -19.01 -7.88
C MET A 186 13.24 -18.09 -8.68
N ALA A 187 14.03 -17.24 -8.00
CA ALA A 187 15.00 -16.36 -8.64
C ALA A 187 16.11 -17.13 -9.37
N ALA A 188 16.47 -18.31 -8.88
CA ALA A 188 17.41 -19.23 -9.50
C ALA A 188 16.80 -20.12 -10.60
N GLY A 189 15.50 -19.99 -10.90
CA GLY A 189 14.79 -20.83 -11.88
C GLY A 189 14.52 -22.27 -11.42
N LYS A 190 14.78 -22.59 -10.15
CA LYS A 190 14.55 -23.90 -9.53
C LYS A 190 13.10 -24.04 -9.09
N ASN A 191 12.20 -24.04 -10.07
CA ASN A 191 10.77 -23.87 -9.85
C ASN A 191 10.12 -25.05 -9.11
N ALA A 192 10.59 -26.28 -9.32
CA ALA A 192 10.05 -27.47 -8.65
C ALA A 192 10.39 -27.46 -7.15
N GLU A 193 11.62 -27.12 -6.80
CA GLU A 193 12.07 -27.00 -5.42
C GLU A 193 11.43 -25.81 -4.73
N ALA A 194 11.31 -24.68 -5.44
CA ALA A 194 10.57 -23.52 -4.94
C ALA A 194 9.12 -23.87 -4.61
N LEU A 195 8.43 -24.58 -5.51
CA LEU A 195 7.07 -25.04 -5.28
C LEU A 195 6.98 -25.89 -4.02
N SER A 196 7.90 -26.84 -3.82
CA SER A 196 7.93 -27.68 -2.61
C SER A 196 8.03 -26.85 -1.32
N GLU A 197 8.84 -25.79 -1.29
CA GLU A 197 8.92 -24.91 -0.11
C GLU A 197 7.61 -24.17 0.14
N TRP A 198 6.99 -23.63 -0.92
CA TRP A 198 5.73 -22.90 -0.79
C TRP A 198 4.56 -23.80 -0.38
N LEU A 199 4.48 -25.01 -0.92
CA LEU A 199 3.47 -25.99 -0.52
C LEU A 199 3.66 -26.40 0.93
N TRP A 200 4.89 -26.58 1.39
CA TRP A 200 5.14 -26.81 2.82
C TRP A 200 4.61 -25.67 3.68
N CYS A 201 4.92 -24.41 3.31
CA CYS A 201 4.40 -23.23 4.01
C CYS A 201 2.87 -23.19 4.04
N PHE A 202 2.22 -23.61 2.95
CA PHE A 202 0.76 -23.68 2.90
C PHE A 202 0.21 -24.82 3.77
N ASP A 203 0.81 -26.00 3.75
CA ASP A 203 0.26 -27.17 4.43
C ASP A 203 0.58 -27.18 5.95
N HIS A 204 1.67 -26.52 6.38
CA HIS A 204 2.17 -26.59 7.75
C HIS A 204 2.18 -25.24 8.49
N GLY A 205 2.07 -24.12 7.78
CA GLY A 205 2.25 -22.79 8.36
C GLY A 205 1.25 -22.42 9.47
N GLU A 206 0.11 -23.12 9.57
CA GLU A 206 -0.84 -22.96 10.68
C GLU A 206 -0.21 -23.33 12.03
N LYS A 207 0.64 -24.37 12.05
CA LYS A 207 1.26 -24.92 13.27
C LYS A 207 2.36 -24.02 13.84
N GLU A 208 2.81 -23.03 13.07
CA GLU A 208 3.88 -22.10 13.45
C GLU A 208 3.35 -20.86 14.21
N GLY A 209 2.03 -20.74 14.36
CA GLY A 209 1.37 -19.77 15.23
C GLY A 209 0.49 -18.74 14.50
N PRO A 210 -0.35 -18.01 15.25
CA PRO A 210 -1.45 -17.20 14.68
C PRO A 210 -1.01 -16.12 13.68
N GLY A 211 0.15 -15.49 13.92
CA GLY A 211 0.69 -14.47 13.00
C GLY A 211 1.06 -15.04 11.62
N LEU A 212 1.53 -16.28 11.59
CA LEU A 212 1.94 -16.98 10.38
C LEU A 212 0.76 -17.60 9.65
N THR A 213 -0.32 -17.96 10.36
CA THR A 213 -1.60 -18.33 9.73
C THR A 213 -2.13 -17.24 8.79
N ARG A 214 -2.00 -15.96 9.14
CA ARG A 214 -2.39 -14.87 8.23
C ARG A 214 -1.51 -14.82 6.98
N ILE A 215 -0.21 -15.00 7.12
CA ILE A 215 0.74 -15.02 5.99
C ILE A 215 0.46 -16.21 5.07
N ARG A 216 0.20 -17.38 5.68
CA ARG A 216 -0.19 -18.62 5.01
C ARG A 216 -1.43 -18.42 4.14
N LEU A 217 -2.45 -17.72 4.63
CA LEU A 217 -3.70 -17.48 3.92
C LEU A 217 -3.67 -16.24 3.00
N SER A 218 -2.54 -15.57 2.84
CA SER A 218 -2.46 -14.36 2.01
C SER A 218 -1.30 -14.41 1.02
N THR A 219 -0.09 -14.41 1.56
CA THR A 219 1.15 -14.31 0.78
C THR A 219 1.46 -15.60 0.06
N VAL A 220 1.33 -16.74 0.74
CA VAL A 220 1.77 -18.04 0.19
C VAL A 220 1.00 -18.43 -1.09
N PRO A 221 -0.36 -18.45 -1.12
CA PRO A 221 -1.10 -18.71 -2.35
C PRO A 221 -0.76 -17.75 -3.49
N THR A 222 -0.50 -16.48 -3.17
CA THR A 222 -0.13 -15.46 -4.16
C THR A 222 1.25 -15.75 -4.78
N GLU A 223 2.22 -16.19 -3.98
CA GLU A 223 3.56 -16.57 -4.45
C GLU A 223 3.49 -17.84 -5.32
N ILE A 224 2.70 -18.85 -4.91
CA ILE A 224 2.49 -20.07 -5.71
C ILE A 224 1.79 -19.75 -7.04
N ALA A 225 0.75 -18.89 -7.03
CA ALA A 225 0.07 -18.45 -8.24
C ALA A 225 1.00 -17.63 -9.15
N GLY A 226 1.88 -16.82 -8.55
CA GLY A 226 2.95 -16.10 -9.24
C GLY A 226 3.91 -17.05 -9.96
N LEU A 227 4.43 -18.06 -9.25
CA LEU A 227 5.26 -19.14 -9.80
C LEU A 227 4.57 -19.88 -10.94
N GLY A 228 3.25 -20.11 -10.79
CA GLY A 228 2.37 -20.72 -11.78
C GLY A 228 2.41 -20.10 -13.18
N LYS A 229 2.77 -18.81 -13.28
CA LYS A 229 2.89 -18.11 -14.57
C LYS A 229 4.07 -18.60 -15.42
N SER A 230 5.13 -19.09 -14.79
CA SER A 230 6.31 -19.66 -15.45
C SER A 230 6.44 -21.17 -15.24
N TYR A 231 5.71 -21.73 -14.28
CA TYR A 231 5.74 -23.14 -13.92
C TYR A 231 4.31 -23.65 -13.66
N PRO A 232 3.56 -24.05 -14.72
CA PRO A 232 2.15 -24.44 -14.62
C PRO A 232 1.78 -25.48 -13.54
N PRO A 233 2.64 -26.47 -13.19
CA PRO A 233 2.33 -27.40 -12.10
C PRO A 233 2.00 -26.73 -10.75
N ALA A 234 2.52 -25.52 -10.50
CA ALA A 234 2.19 -24.78 -9.28
C ALA A 234 0.69 -24.39 -9.21
N LEU A 235 0.07 -24.03 -10.34
CA LEU A 235 -1.37 -23.75 -10.38
C LEU A 235 -2.20 -25.02 -10.15
N GLU A 236 -1.74 -26.15 -10.69
CA GLU A 236 -2.41 -27.44 -10.50
C GLU A 236 -2.44 -27.84 -9.01
N GLU A 237 -1.34 -27.63 -8.28
CA GLU A 237 -1.28 -27.90 -6.85
C GLU A 237 -2.18 -26.98 -6.00
N LEU A 238 -2.37 -25.72 -6.42
CA LEU A 238 -3.38 -24.85 -5.82
C LEU A 238 -4.81 -25.32 -6.12
N ARG A 239 -5.07 -25.72 -7.37
CA ARG A 239 -6.38 -26.22 -7.81
C ARG A 239 -6.80 -27.46 -7.01
N LYS A 240 -5.90 -28.42 -6.82
CA LYS A 240 -6.14 -29.60 -5.98
C LYS A 240 -6.54 -29.23 -4.54
N ARG A 241 -5.78 -28.34 -3.90
CA ARG A 241 -6.06 -27.89 -2.52
C ARG A 241 -7.39 -27.14 -2.43
N ARG A 242 -7.70 -26.31 -3.43
CA ARG A 242 -8.98 -25.61 -3.54
C ARG A 242 -10.13 -26.62 -3.65
N ASP A 243 -10.01 -27.60 -4.54
CA ASP A 243 -11.06 -28.60 -4.76
C ASP A 243 -11.32 -29.44 -3.51
N VAL A 244 -10.26 -29.77 -2.74
CA VAL A 244 -10.39 -30.43 -1.44
C VAL A 244 -11.10 -29.53 -0.43
N ALA A 245 -10.71 -28.26 -0.31
CA ALA A 245 -11.32 -27.32 0.63
C ALA A 245 -12.81 -27.09 0.30
N GLU A 246 -13.14 -26.90 -0.97
CA GLU A 246 -14.52 -26.75 -1.44
C GLU A 246 -15.36 -27.97 -1.15
N LYS A 247 -14.89 -29.17 -1.54
CA LYS A 247 -15.58 -30.42 -1.24
C LYS A 247 -15.80 -30.60 0.26
N THR A 248 -14.80 -30.29 1.08
CA THR A 248 -14.89 -30.38 2.54
C THR A 248 -15.98 -29.45 3.08
N LEU A 249 -16.02 -28.20 2.65
CA LEU A 249 -17.03 -27.24 3.10
C LEU A 249 -18.43 -27.66 2.67
N LEU A 250 -18.62 -28.03 1.41
CA LEU A 250 -19.94 -28.40 0.88
C LEU A 250 -20.46 -29.71 1.47
N ALA A 251 -19.59 -30.64 1.84
CA ALA A 251 -19.96 -31.90 2.50
C ALA A 251 -20.05 -31.81 4.03
N ALA A 252 -19.56 -30.73 4.64
CA ALA A 252 -19.57 -30.57 6.08
C ALA A 252 -21.00 -30.71 6.63
N LYS A 253 -21.16 -31.19 7.86
CA LYS A 253 -22.44 -31.23 8.55
C LYS A 253 -22.43 -30.27 9.74
N GLY A 254 -23.59 -30.03 10.35
CA GLY A 254 -23.72 -29.15 11.51
C GLY A 254 -22.73 -29.50 12.62
N PRO A 255 -22.31 -28.54 13.47
CA PRO A 255 -21.35 -28.77 14.55
C PRO A 255 -21.80 -29.82 15.58
N ASN A 256 -23.09 -30.16 15.60
CA ASN A 256 -23.71 -31.13 16.50
C ASN A 256 -23.86 -32.54 15.88
N GLU A 257 -23.37 -32.78 14.67
CA GLU A 257 -23.46 -34.10 14.03
C GLU A 257 -22.21 -34.97 14.27
N PRO A 258 -22.38 -36.30 14.47
CA PRO A 258 -21.25 -37.23 14.59
C PRO A 258 -20.34 -37.17 13.35
N GLY A 259 -19.04 -36.94 13.56
CA GLY A 259 -18.05 -36.81 12.48
C GLY A 259 -17.81 -35.38 11.98
N ALA A 260 -18.27 -34.36 12.71
CA ALA A 260 -17.96 -32.95 12.41
C ALA A 260 -16.45 -32.73 12.21
N THR A 261 -16.10 -32.16 11.05
CA THR A 261 -14.72 -31.94 10.62
C THR A 261 -14.05 -30.84 11.44
N THR A 262 -12.77 -31.00 11.75
CA THR A 262 -11.96 -30.02 12.49
C THR A 262 -11.83 -28.71 11.69
N ASN A 263 -12.21 -27.59 12.33
CA ASN A 263 -12.01 -26.19 11.91
C ASN A 263 -12.51 -25.76 10.51
N LEU A 264 -13.81 -25.94 10.23
CA LEU A 264 -14.46 -25.48 8.99
C LEU A 264 -14.27 -23.98 8.70
N THR A 265 -14.18 -23.14 9.74
CA THR A 265 -13.91 -21.71 9.60
C THR A 265 -12.57 -21.43 8.94
N LEU A 266 -11.53 -22.21 9.27
CA LEU A 266 -10.23 -22.09 8.63
C LEU A 266 -10.29 -22.58 7.18
N THR A 267 -10.95 -23.70 6.92
CA THR A 267 -11.14 -24.23 5.56
C THR A 267 -11.88 -23.23 4.67
N ALA A 268 -12.86 -22.50 5.20
CA ALA A 268 -13.56 -21.43 4.48
C ALA A 268 -12.60 -20.31 4.07
N LYS A 269 -11.74 -19.85 4.99
CA LYS A 269 -10.71 -18.85 4.70
C LYS A 269 -9.68 -19.35 3.68
N GLU A 270 -9.27 -20.61 3.77
CA GLU A 270 -8.38 -21.25 2.79
C GLU A 270 -8.99 -21.24 1.40
N LEU A 271 -10.24 -21.68 1.26
CA LEU A 271 -10.93 -21.70 -0.02
C LEU A 271 -11.02 -20.29 -0.63
N ALA A 272 -11.43 -19.30 0.17
CA ALA A 272 -11.52 -17.91 -0.30
C ALA A 272 -10.15 -17.40 -0.77
N SER A 273 -9.09 -17.69 -0.02
CA SER A 273 -7.71 -17.33 -0.36
C SER A 273 -7.22 -18.00 -1.64
N LEU A 274 -7.50 -19.30 -1.80
CA LEU A 274 -7.12 -20.07 -2.98
C LEU A 274 -7.85 -19.60 -4.22
N ASN A 275 -9.17 -19.38 -4.15
CA ASN A 275 -9.93 -18.82 -5.27
C ASN A 275 -9.44 -17.43 -5.65
N ARG A 276 -9.12 -16.57 -4.66
CA ARG A 276 -8.52 -15.25 -4.90
C ARG A 276 -7.17 -15.36 -5.62
N ALA A 277 -6.30 -16.27 -5.20
CA ALA A 277 -4.99 -16.47 -5.83
C ALA A 277 -5.10 -17.04 -7.24
N LEU A 278 -6.06 -17.93 -7.48
CA LEU A 278 -6.35 -18.52 -8.80
C LEU A 278 -7.11 -17.58 -9.73
N GLY A 279 -7.74 -16.52 -9.20
CA GLY A 279 -8.60 -15.61 -9.95
C GLY A 279 -9.99 -16.20 -10.27
N ASP A 280 -10.40 -17.24 -9.55
CA ASP A 280 -11.65 -17.99 -9.80
C ASP A 280 -12.85 -17.30 -9.12
N ALA A 281 -13.19 -16.10 -9.60
CA ALA A 281 -14.27 -15.27 -9.05
C ALA A 281 -15.65 -15.97 -9.08
N ASP A 282 -16.02 -16.57 -10.20
CA ASP A 282 -17.30 -17.25 -10.38
C ASP A 282 -17.48 -18.41 -9.38
N ARG A 283 -16.38 -19.10 -9.08
CA ARG A 283 -16.40 -20.22 -8.14
C ARG A 283 -16.56 -19.74 -6.70
N SER A 284 -15.94 -18.63 -6.32
CA SER A 284 -16.21 -18.00 -5.02
C SER A 284 -17.68 -17.62 -4.85
N ILE A 285 -18.31 -17.10 -5.90
CA ILE A 285 -19.74 -16.76 -5.88
C ILE A 285 -20.61 -18.01 -5.76
N ALA A 286 -20.34 -19.05 -6.57
CA ALA A 286 -21.09 -20.30 -6.52
C ALA A 286 -21.03 -20.97 -5.13
N VAL A 287 -19.87 -20.93 -4.47
CA VAL A 287 -19.72 -21.46 -3.11
C VAL A 287 -20.49 -20.62 -2.10
N LEU A 288 -20.46 -19.28 -2.20
CA LEU A 288 -21.25 -18.42 -1.32
C LEU A 288 -22.75 -18.73 -1.44
N GLU A 289 -23.25 -18.90 -2.66
CA GLU A 289 -24.65 -19.23 -2.92
C GLU A 289 -25.01 -20.60 -2.33
N ALA A 290 -24.19 -21.62 -2.57
CA ALA A 290 -24.40 -22.95 -2.01
C ALA A 290 -24.36 -22.96 -0.46
N LEU A 291 -23.54 -22.12 0.16
CA LEU A 291 -23.50 -21.98 1.62
C LEU A 291 -24.73 -21.24 2.17
N SER A 292 -25.33 -20.32 1.41
CA SER A 292 -26.48 -19.54 1.87
C SER A 292 -27.71 -20.39 2.21
N GLU A 293 -27.85 -21.55 1.57
CA GLU A 293 -28.94 -22.50 1.79
C GLU A 293 -28.78 -23.34 3.07
N ARG A 294 -27.69 -23.14 3.82
CA ARG A 294 -27.27 -24.01 4.93
C ARG A 294 -27.50 -23.40 6.32
N GLY A 295 -28.43 -22.45 6.42
CA GLY A 295 -28.80 -21.80 7.68
C GLY A 295 -27.61 -21.16 8.40
N ASP A 296 -27.56 -21.31 9.72
CA ASP A 296 -26.56 -20.63 10.57
C ASP A 296 -25.12 -21.09 10.32
N LEU A 297 -24.92 -22.39 10.03
CA LEU A 297 -23.59 -22.90 9.65
C LEU A 297 -23.12 -22.23 8.35
N GLY A 298 -23.99 -22.20 7.35
CA GLY A 298 -23.74 -21.52 6.08
C GLY A 298 -23.30 -20.08 6.28
N ARG A 299 -24.09 -19.33 7.05
CA ARG A 299 -23.80 -17.93 7.39
C ARG A 299 -22.44 -17.75 8.06
N ALA A 300 -22.11 -18.58 9.05
CA ALA A 300 -20.82 -18.51 9.75
C ALA A 300 -19.63 -18.75 8.79
N LEU A 301 -19.78 -19.68 7.85
CA LEU A 301 -18.75 -19.96 6.84
C LEU A 301 -18.63 -18.83 5.82
N GLN A 302 -19.74 -18.26 5.35
CA GLN A 302 -19.71 -17.09 4.47
C GLN A 302 -19.04 -15.89 5.15
N GLN A 303 -19.33 -15.66 6.44
CA GLN A 303 -18.67 -14.61 7.24
C GLN A 303 -17.17 -14.85 7.38
N ALA A 304 -16.73 -16.09 7.53
CA ALA A 304 -15.31 -16.43 7.57
C ALA A 304 -14.58 -16.08 6.27
N MET A 305 -15.26 -16.17 5.12
CA MET A 305 -14.74 -15.82 3.78
C MET A 305 -14.83 -14.33 3.47
N PHE A 306 -15.67 -13.58 4.18
CA PHE A 306 -16.09 -12.23 3.82
C PHE A 306 -14.93 -11.26 3.53
N SER A 307 -13.88 -11.27 4.35
CA SER A 307 -12.75 -10.35 4.19
C SER A 307 -12.00 -10.54 2.86
N ASP A 308 -11.88 -11.77 2.37
CA ASP A 308 -11.23 -12.06 1.08
C ASP A 308 -12.16 -11.80 -0.11
N LEU A 309 -13.48 -11.82 0.11
CA LEU A 309 -14.50 -11.67 -0.93
C LEU A 309 -15.06 -10.25 -1.04
N LEU A 310 -14.86 -9.37 -0.06
CA LEU A 310 -15.40 -8.01 -0.04
C LEU A 310 -15.16 -7.25 -1.34
N ASP A 311 -13.92 -7.25 -1.85
CA ASP A 311 -13.59 -6.56 -3.09
C ASP A 311 -14.26 -7.19 -4.33
N LEU A 312 -14.46 -8.52 -4.32
CA LEU A 312 -15.18 -9.21 -5.39
C LEU A 312 -16.67 -8.85 -5.36
N LEU A 313 -17.29 -8.87 -4.18
CA LEU A 313 -18.70 -8.55 -3.99
C LEU A 313 -18.99 -7.10 -4.35
N LEU A 314 -18.09 -6.16 -4.01
CA LEU A 314 -18.20 -4.75 -4.37
C LEU A 314 -18.17 -4.55 -5.88
N ARG A 315 -17.19 -5.14 -6.57
CA ARG A 315 -17.10 -5.06 -8.04
C ARG A 315 -18.33 -5.67 -8.72
N SER A 316 -18.89 -6.71 -8.12
CA SER A 316 -20.10 -7.38 -8.58
C SER A 316 -21.39 -6.68 -8.12
N ARG A 317 -21.30 -5.54 -7.43
CA ARG A 317 -22.42 -4.75 -6.89
C ARG A 317 -23.39 -5.55 -6.01
N ARG A 318 -22.90 -6.59 -5.32
CA ARG A 318 -23.68 -7.42 -4.40
C ARG A 318 -23.80 -6.76 -3.02
N TYR A 319 -24.34 -5.55 -3.00
CA TYR A 319 -24.34 -4.69 -1.82
C TYR A 319 -25.15 -5.26 -0.64
N GLN A 320 -26.31 -5.85 -0.90
CA GLN A 320 -27.14 -6.49 0.14
C GLN A 320 -26.41 -7.64 0.82
N GLU A 321 -25.70 -8.46 0.04
CA GLU A 321 -24.91 -9.58 0.56
C GLU A 321 -23.75 -9.09 1.43
N ILE A 322 -23.05 -8.02 1.01
CA ILE A 322 -21.98 -7.40 1.82
C ILE A 322 -22.52 -6.94 3.16
N VAL A 323 -23.64 -6.21 3.16
CA VAL A 323 -24.25 -5.69 4.38
C VAL A 323 -24.69 -6.81 5.31
N LEU A 324 -25.28 -7.89 4.76
CA LEU A 324 -25.67 -9.06 5.53
C LEU A 324 -24.47 -9.77 6.17
N LEU A 325 -23.40 -9.99 5.40
CA LEU A 325 -22.21 -10.70 5.86
C LEU A 325 -21.35 -9.86 6.81
N ALA A 326 -21.28 -8.55 6.61
CA ALA A 326 -20.60 -7.64 7.52
C ALA A 326 -21.27 -7.61 8.91
N GLY A 327 -22.59 -7.78 8.98
CA GLY A 327 -23.33 -7.65 10.24
C GLY A 327 -23.28 -6.21 10.74
N ASP A 328 -22.76 -6.00 11.95
CA ASP A 328 -22.59 -4.66 12.51
C ASP A 328 -21.34 -3.97 11.93
N VAL A 329 -21.57 -3.20 10.87
CA VAL A 329 -20.55 -2.37 10.19
C VAL A 329 -19.88 -1.37 11.13
N PHE A 330 -20.58 -0.86 12.15
CA PHE A 330 -20.03 0.13 13.06
C PHE A 330 -19.02 -0.50 14.01
N THR A 331 -19.37 -1.66 14.58
CA THR A 331 -18.45 -2.43 15.42
C THR A 331 -17.16 -2.78 14.66
N ILE A 332 -17.26 -3.20 13.39
CA ILE A 332 -16.08 -3.50 12.56
C ILE A 332 -15.13 -2.30 12.45
N ILE A 333 -15.69 -1.10 12.22
CA ILE A 333 -14.89 0.11 12.03
C ILE A 333 -14.37 0.66 13.37
N ASP A 334 -15.17 0.61 14.43
CA ASP A 334 -14.75 1.01 15.77
C ASP A 334 -13.59 0.17 16.28
N GLU A 335 -13.63 -1.15 16.08
CA GLU A 335 -12.50 -2.01 16.43
C GLU A 335 -11.24 -1.68 15.62
N ARG A 336 -11.38 -1.29 14.34
CA ARG A 336 -10.24 -0.88 13.50
C ARG A 336 -9.66 0.45 13.97
N ILE A 337 -10.51 1.41 14.32
CA ILE A 337 -10.13 2.70 14.90
C ILE A 337 -9.39 2.46 16.22
N ALA A 338 -9.96 1.67 17.13
CA ALA A 338 -9.37 1.35 18.42
C ALA A 338 -7.98 0.72 18.28
N ARG A 339 -7.81 -0.24 17.36
CA ARG A 339 -6.50 -0.83 17.05
C ARG A 339 -5.50 0.18 16.47
N CYS A 340 -5.98 1.14 15.67
CA CYS A 340 -5.12 2.21 15.15
C CYS A 340 -4.62 3.09 16.30
N GLU A 341 -5.52 3.53 17.18
CA GLU A 341 -5.20 4.38 18.33
C GLU A 341 -4.34 3.68 19.38
N GLU A 342 -4.52 2.37 19.58
CA GLU A 342 -3.67 1.57 20.47
C GLU A 342 -2.24 1.45 19.92
N ASN A 343 -2.07 1.28 18.61
CA ASN A 343 -0.76 1.25 17.98
C ASN A 343 -0.02 2.59 18.13
N ASP A 344 -0.74 3.71 18.10
CA ASP A 344 -0.16 5.05 18.33
C ASP A 344 0.37 5.21 19.76
N LYS A 345 -0.25 4.52 20.73
CA LYS A 345 0.13 4.58 22.16
C LYS A 345 1.25 3.61 22.54
N ARG A 346 1.51 2.58 21.73
CA ARG A 346 2.43 1.50 22.10
C ARG A 346 3.89 1.96 22.04
N GLU A 347 4.65 1.67 23.09
CA GLU A 347 6.10 1.85 23.04
C GLU A 347 6.71 1.01 21.90
N SER A 348 7.47 1.67 21.04
CA SER A 348 8.00 1.08 19.82
C SER A 348 9.49 1.35 19.68
N LYS A 349 10.22 0.32 19.26
CA LYS A 349 11.65 0.40 18.89
C LYS A 349 11.88 1.19 17.58
N LEU A 350 10.82 1.53 16.86
CA LEU A 350 10.88 2.34 15.65
C LEU A 350 11.29 3.78 15.97
N ASP A 351 12.00 4.44 15.06
CA ASP A 351 12.25 5.87 15.15
C ASP A 351 10.97 6.70 14.96
N GLN A 352 11.02 7.99 15.30
CA GLN A 352 9.86 8.88 15.26
C GLN A 352 9.21 8.98 13.86
N ARG A 353 10.01 9.03 12.79
CA ARG A 353 9.52 9.13 11.41
C ARG A 353 8.84 7.82 11.00
N ALA A 354 9.44 6.68 11.34
CA ALA A 354 8.85 5.37 11.09
C ALA A 354 7.52 5.17 11.84
N ARG A 355 7.41 5.64 13.09
CA ARG A 355 6.15 5.62 13.85
C ARG A 355 5.08 6.48 13.20
N GLN A 356 5.40 7.72 12.83
CA GLN A 356 4.45 8.62 12.15
C GLN A 356 3.96 8.04 10.83
N ASN A 357 4.85 7.42 10.04
CA ASN A 357 4.48 6.77 8.79
C ASN A 357 3.56 5.55 9.01
N LEU A 358 3.83 4.75 10.05
CA LEU A 358 2.99 3.61 10.41
C LEU A 358 1.60 4.08 10.86
N ALA A 359 1.53 5.10 11.71
CA ALA A 359 0.27 5.70 12.16
C ALA A 359 -0.57 6.19 10.98
N LEU A 360 0.05 6.93 10.04
CA LEU A 360 -0.62 7.40 8.83
C LEU A 360 -1.11 6.24 7.95
N TYR A 361 -0.28 5.21 7.76
CA TYR A 361 -0.66 4.01 7.00
C TYR A 361 -1.87 3.31 7.61
N LEU A 362 -1.87 3.09 8.92
CA LEU A 362 -2.97 2.43 9.63
C LEU A 362 -4.26 3.25 9.53
N ARG A 363 -4.20 4.57 9.72
CA ARG A 363 -5.34 5.48 9.49
C ARG A 363 -5.92 5.33 8.09
N GLN A 364 -5.07 5.38 7.08
CA GLN A 364 -5.49 5.24 5.68
C GLN A 364 -6.14 3.89 5.40
N GLN A 365 -5.68 2.80 6.04
CA GLN A 365 -6.34 1.49 5.93
C GLN A 365 -7.75 1.52 6.51
N VAL A 366 -7.94 2.10 7.70
CA VAL A 366 -9.28 2.23 8.31
C VAL A 366 -10.22 3.00 7.40
N VAL A 367 -9.77 4.13 6.85
CA VAL A 367 -10.54 4.96 5.92
C VAL A 367 -10.90 4.19 4.65
N ALA A 368 -9.95 3.48 4.05
CA ALA A 368 -10.18 2.69 2.85
C ALA A 368 -11.19 1.55 3.08
N ASP A 369 -11.07 0.86 4.21
CA ASP A 369 -11.99 -0.21 4.60
C ASP A 369 -13.39 0.31 4.90
N ALA A 370 -13.49 1.44 5.60
CA ALA A 370 -14.76 2.09 5.88
C ALA A 370 -15.44 2.58 4.59
N GLY A 371 -14.67 3.10 3.63
CA GLY A 371 -15.19 3.45 2.30
C GLY A 371 -15.89 2.26 1.64
N LYS A 372 -15.31 1.06 1.69
CA LYS A 372 -15.89 -0.17 1.12
C LYS A 372 -17.26 -0.50 1.75
N LEU A 373 -17.36 -0.43 3.07
CA LEU A 373 -18.62 -0.66 3.77
C LEU A 373 -19.63 0.48 3.53
N TYR A 374 -19.17 1.72 3.44
CA TYR A 374 -19.98 2.89 3.09
C TYR A 374 -20.60 2.74 1.69
N GLU A 375 -19.82 2.34 0.69
CA GLU A 375 -20.33 2.02 -0.65
C GLU A 375 -21.42 0.95 -0.61
N ALA A 376 -21.21 -0.10 0.20
CA ALA A 376 -22.18 -1.18 0.33
C ALA A 376 -23.48 -0.73 1.01
N LEU A 377 -23.40 0.08 2.07
CA LEU A 377 -24.59 0.64 2.73
C LEU A 377 -25.40 1.51 1.77
N LEU A 378 -24.74 2.41 1.02
CA LEU A 378 -25.38 3.25 0.01
C LEU A 378 -26.04 2.40 -1.08
N GLY A 379 -25.29 1.45 -1.65
CA GLY A 379 -25.79 0.58 -2.70
C GLY A 379 -26.90 -0.37 -2.26
N ALA A 380 -27.00 -0.65 -0.95
CA ALA A 380 -28.10 -1.41 -0.35
C ALA A 380 -29.30 -0.53 0.06
N GLY A 381 -29.23 0.80 -0.13
CA GLY A 381 -30.28 1.75 0.27
C GLY A 381 -30.34 2.06 1.76
N ARG A 382 -29.33 1.67 2.55
CA ARG A 382 -29.24 1.94 4.00
C ARG A 382 -28.63 3.32 4.26
N LEU A 383 -29.29 4.37 3.75
CA LEU A 383 -28.73 5.73 3.68
C LEU A 383 -28.38 6.31 5.06
N ASN A 384 -29.27 6.19 6.05
CA ASN A 384 -29.03 6.70 7.41
C ASN A 384 -27.78 6.08 8.06
N GLU A 385 -27.56 4.79 7.81
CA GLU A 385 -26.39 4.09 8.34
C GLU A 385 -25.12 4.45 7.57
N ALA A 386 -25.22 4.66 6.26
CA ALA A 386 -24.13 5.18 5.46
C ALA A 386 -23.69 6.56 5.96
N ASP A 387 -24.64 7.46 6.24
CA ASP A 387 -24.36 8.80 6.76
C ASP A 387 -23.73 8.73 8.15
N THR A 388 -24.26 7.89 9.04
CA THR A 388 -23.68 7.64 10.36
C THR A 388 -22.25 7.11 10.26
N LEU A 389 -21.98 6.19 9.32
CA LEU A 389 -20.65 5.65 9.10
C LEU A 389 -19.70 6.74 8.56
N ALA A 390 -20.14 7.54 7.59
CA ALA A 390 -19.36 8.64 7.05
C ALA A 390 -18.99 9.66 8.14
N GLU A 391 -19.94 10.03 9.01
CA GLU A 391 -19.67 10.89 10.17
C GLU A 391 -18.62 10.30 11.10
N ARG A 392 -18.72 9.00 11.41
CA ARG A 392 -17.78 8.30 12.27
C ARG A 392 -16.36 8.29 11.70
N VAL A 393 -16.24 8.02 10.39
CA VAL A 393 -14.97 8.06 9.67
C VAL A 393 -14.39 9.46 9.65
N LEU A 394 -15.19 10.49 9.36
CA LEU A 394 -14.71 11.87 9.28
C LEU A 394 -14.38 12.47 10.66
N LYS A 395 -14.98 11.96 11.74
CA LYS A 395 -14.57 12.28 13.11
C LYS A 395 -13.22 11.67 13.45
N PHE A 396 -12.95 10.46 12.96
CA PHE A 396 -11.66 9.78 13.15
C PHE A 396 -10.55 10.40 12.29
N ASP A 397 -10.84 10.66 11.01
CA ASP A 397 -9.91 11.25 10.03
C ASP A 397 -10.65 12.31 9.19
N SER A 398 -10.42 13.57 9.51
CA SER A 398 -11.00 14.73 8.82
C SER A 398 -10.15 15.20 7.63
N SER A 399 -9.18 14.41 7.15
CA SER A 399 -8.30 14.82 6.06
C SER A 399 -9.05 14.89 4.72
N PRO A 400 -8.55 15.70 3.75
CA PRO A 400 -9.09 15.68 2.38
C PRO A 400 -9.07 14.29 1.75
N THR A 401 -8.14 13.41 2.14
CA THR A 401 -8.07 12.04 1.63
C THR A 401 -9.28 11.21 2.06
N ALA A 402 -9.73 11.36 3.31
CA ALA A 402 -10.91 10.66 3.81
C ALA A 402 -12.18 11.09 3.06
N PHE A 403 -12.35 12.40 2.85
CA PHE A 403 -13.43 12.92 2.01
C PHE A 403 -13.38 12.38 0.58
N VAL A 404 -12.21 12.39 -0.07
CA VAL A 404 -12.05 11.85 -1.43
C VAL A 404 -12.45 10.37 -1.50
N VAL A 405 -12.02 9.55 -0.52
CA VAL A 405 -12.41 8.14 -0.46
C VAL A 405 -13.92 8.00 -0.39
N LEU A 406 -14.59 8.69 0.54
CA LEU A 406 -16.05 8.61 0.67
C LEU A 406 -16.78 9.09 -0.59
N VAL A 407 -16.34 10.19 -1.21
CA VAL A 407 -16.93 10.71 -2.46
C VAL A 407 -16.80 9.72 -3.61
N GLU A 408 -15.62 9.11 -3.80
CA GLU A 408 -15.44 8.11 -4.87
C GLU A 408 -16.28 6.86 -4.64
N HIS A 409 -16.39 6.40 -3.40
CA HIS A 409 -17.24 5.27 -3.03
C HIS A 409 -18.74 5.59 -3.23
N ALA A 410 -19.20 6.79 -2.88
CA ALA A 410 -20.56 7.24 -3.16
C ALA A 410 -20.87 7.28 -4.66
N LYS A 411 -19.92 7.79 -5.47
CA LYS A 411 -20.03 7.78 -6.94
C LYS A 411 -20.16 6.36 -7.50
N ARG A 412 -19.36 5.41 -7.02
CA ARG A 412 -19.44 4.01 -7.47
C ARG A 412 -20.78 3.36 -7.15
N ALA A 413 -21.32 3.66 -5.96
CA ALA A 413 -22.68 3.28 -5.56
C ALA A 413 -23.80 4.02 -6.32
N LYS A 414 -23.47 5.03 -7.15
CA LYS A 414 -24.41 5.95 -7.80
C LYS A 414 -25.26 6.78 -6.82
N ALA A 415 -24.78 6.96 -5.58
CA ALA A 415 -25.40 7.82 -4.58
C ALA A 415 -24.89 9.26 -4.75
N PHE A 416 -25.32 9.91 -5.83
CA PHE A 416 -24.78 11.23 -6.22
C PHE A 416 -25.10 12.34 -5.22
N ASP A 417 -26.24 12.27 -4.54
CA ASP A 417 -26.61 13.26 -3.52
C ASP A 417 -25.71 13.14 -2.28
N SER A 418 -25.41 11.92 -1.84
CA SER A 418 -24.43 11.69 -0.77
C SER A 418 -23.03 12.18 -1.15
N ALA A 419 -22.63 11.98 -2.42
CA ALA A 419 -21.36 12.51 -2.92
C ALA A 419 -21.32 14.05 -2.91
N LYS A 420 -22.40 14.71 -3.33
CA LYS A 420 -22.54 16.18 -3.29
C LYS A 420 -22.50 16.71 -1.85
N ALA A 421 -23.26 16.11 -0.94
CA ALA A 421 -23.28 16.50 0.47
C ALA A 421 -21.89 16.41 1.13
N LEU A 422 -21.10 15.37 0.81
CA LEU A 422 -19.72 15.25 1.28
C LEU A 422 -18.80 16.34 0.72
N ILE A 423 -19.00 16.73 -0.55
CA ILE A 423 -18.24 17.82 -1.17
C ILE A 423 -18.57 19.16 -0.52
N ASP A 424 -19.84 19.43 -0.24
CA ASP A 424 -20.28 20.67 0.41
C ASP A 424 -19.74 20.74 1.84
N ARG A 425 -19.86 19.65 2.60
CA ARG A 425 -19.25 19.54 3.93
C ARG A 425 -17.74 19.76 3.91
N ALA A 426 -17.03 19.27 2.89
CA ALA A 426 -15.60 19.51 2.74
C ALA A 426 -15.28 20.99 2.48
N GLN A 427 -16.15 21.73 1.80
CA GLN A 427 -15.99 23.17 1.59
C GLN A 427 -16.13 23.96 2.89
N ASP A 428 -17.01 23.52 3.78
CA ASP A 428 -17.24 24.18 5.08
C ASP A 428 -16.15 23.86 6.11
N THR A 429 -15.48 22.71 5.98
CA THR A 429 -14.58 22.19 7.02
C THR A 429 -13.10 22.23 6.66
N LEU A 430 -12.73 22.22 5.37
CA LEU A 430 -11.34 22.18 4.92
C LEU A 430 -10.87 23.54 4.39
N THR A 431 -9.56 23.71 4.26
CA THR A 431 -9.02 24.89 3.57
C THR A 431 -9.43 24.90 2.09
N GLN A 432 -9.42 26.08 1.45
CA GLN A 432 -9.80 26.22 0.04
C GLN A 432 -9.01 25.28 -0.90
N GLY A 433 -7.72 25.06 -0.62
CA GLY A 433 -6.86 24.17 -1.39
C GLY A 433 -7.23 22.69 -1.21
N GLU A 434 -7.57 22.28 0.01
CA GLU A 434 -7.98 20.92 0.34
C GLU A 434 -9.38 20.60 -0.18
N ALA A 435 -10.33 21.51 0.00
CA ALA A 435 -11.68 21.39 -0.56
C ALA A 435 -11.65 21.30 -2.10
N SER A 436 -10.68 21.96 -2.75
CA SER A 436 -10.46 21.83 -4.20
C SER A 436 -10.09 20.39 -4.61
N MET A 437 -9.33 19.66 -3.79
CA MET A 437 -9.01 18.25 -4.05
C MET A 437 -10.26 17.37 -3.97
N VAL A 438 -11.12 17.60 -2.97
CA VAL A 438 -12.38 16.86 -2.79
C VAL A 438 -13.34 17.15 -3.95
N ARG A 439 -13.48 18.41 -4.37
CA ARG A 439 -14.29 18.78 -5.55
C ARG A 439 -13.84 18.07 -6.82
N LYS A 440 -12.53 17.90 -7.02
CA LYS A 440 -12.00 17.15 -8.18
C LYS A 440 -12.41 15.68 -8.17
N ALA A 441 -12.50 15.04 -7.00
CA ALA A 441 -13.06 13.69 -6.88
C ALA A 441 -14.54 13.66 -7.27
N GLY A 442 -15.28 14.76 -7.05
CA GLY A 442 -16.66 14.94 -7.51
C GLY A 442 -16.83 15.19 -9.02
N ALA A 443 -15.77 15.23 -9.82
CA ALA A 443 -15.89 15.49 -11.25
C ALA A 443 -16.78 14.43 -11.95
N GLY A 444 -17.67 14.89 -12.82
CA GLY A 444 -18.60 14.03 -13.57
C GLY A 444 -19.90 13.67 -12.85
N LEU A 445 -20.16 14.25 -11.67
CA LEU A 445 -21.47 14.15 -11.02
C LEU A 445 -22.56 14.82 -11.89
N PRO A 446 -23.77 14.25 -12.01
CA PRO A 446 -24.87 14.89 -12.72
C PRO A 446 -25.21 16.23 -12.10
N GLN A 447 -25.44 17.25 -12.93
CA GLN A 447 -26.05 18.49 -12.46
C GLN A 447 -27.48 18.17 -11.98
N SER A 448 -27.85 18.77 -10.85
CA SER A 448 -29.18 18.64 -10.24
C SER A 448 -30.29 19.07 -11.17
#